data_AF-A0A524JCE0-F1
#
_entry.id   AF-A0A524JCE0-F1
#
_cell.length_a   1.000
_cell.length_b   1.000
_cell.length_c   1.000
_cell.angle_alpha   90.00
_cell.angle_beta   90.00
_cell.angle_gamma   90.00
#
_symmetry.space_group_name_H-M   'P 1'
#
loop_
_entity.id
_entity.type
_entity.pdbx_description
1 polymer ?
#
loop_
_entity_poly.entity_id
_entity_poly.type
_entity_poly.pdbx_seq_one_letter_code
_entity_poly.pdbx_strand_id
1 'polypeptide(L)'
;MRKFAAAVVLTLSLFTFFGCSNAKSIAIPPNAMPAISTQTSVIVIEVQEVPVTRVVEVTRQVEVTRVVTQIITATPEPTPTPTMTSTPVPTSTPAAPSVRTQLLNRLIALRSEVEAITYDTGSIACGPKYSGSIDSHYESIIAYPTYNVAGSSDVIQAAYNNYRQAIGIISTSNRDLYTQCLDWLNKGSPSEFVSSLTWMTARQGVDQALQLIIPAIDLLK
;
A
#
# COMPACT_ATOMS: atom_id res chain seq x y z
N MET A 1 -21.78 -63.96 38.00
CA MET A 1 -21.32 -63.05 36.93
C MET A 1 -20.97 -61.71 37.57
N ARG A 2 -19.69 -61.42 37.78
CA ARG A 2 -19.19 -60.28 38.56
C ARG A 2 -18.92 -59.09 37.64
N LYS A 3 -19.47 -57.93 38.00
CA LYS A 3 -19.24 -56.64 37.35
C LYS A 3 -17.92 -56.07 37.87
N PHE A 4 -16.98 -55.74 36.99
CA PHE A 4 -15.79 -54.96 37.33
C PHE A 4 -16.02 -53.51 36.88
N ALA A 5 -16.05 -52.60 37.86
CA ALA A 5 -16.00 -51.16 37.65
C ALA A 5 -14.52 -50.75 37.54
N ALA A 6 -14.14 -50.12 36.42
CA ALA A 6 -12.83 -49.52 36.24
C ALA A 6 -12.92 -48.03 36.60
N ALA A 7 -12.28 -47.64 37.70
CA ALA A 7 -12.08 -46.25 38.08
C ALA A 7 -10.83 -45.73 37.34
N VAL A 8 -11.04 -44.78 36.41
CA VAL A 8 -9.96 -44.06 35.74
C VAL A 8 -9.60 -42.86 36.60
N VAL A 9 -8.45 -42.94 37.26
CA VAL A 9 -7.86 -41.82 38.02
C VAL A 9 -7.13 -40.92 37.02
N LEU A 10 -7.72 -39.76 36.73
CA LEU A 10 -7.13 -38.73 35.89
C LEU A 10 -6.18 -37.88 36.75
N THR A 11 -4.89 -38.18 36.74
CA THR A 11 -3.87 -37.34 37.37
C THR A 11 -3.57 -36.12 36.50
N LEU A 12 -4.18 -35.00 36.86
CA LEU A 12 -3.92 -33.68 36.31
C LEU A 12 -2.48 -33.26 36.67
N SER A 13 -1.54 -33.48 35.75
CA SER A 13 -0.14 -33.06 35.92
C SER A 13 -0.01 -31.58 35.59
N LEU A 14 -0.01 -30.77 36.65
CA LEU A 14 0.25 -29.33 36.61
C LEU A 14 1.75 -29.09 36.35
N PHE A 15 2.14 -28.96 35.07
CA PHE A 15 3.49 -28.53 34.71
C PHE A 15 3.66 -27.04 35.04
N THR A 16 4.22 -26.78 36.21
CA THR A 16 4.78 -25.48 36.58
C THR A 16 6.15 -25.34 35.90
N PHE A 17 6.22 -24.59 34.80
CA PHE A 17 7.49 -24.14 34.24
C PHE A 17 8.03 -22.99 35.09
N PHE A 18 8.73 -23.32 36.18
CA PHE A 18 9.63 -22.41 36.88
C PHE A 18 11.06 -22.62 36.38
N GLY A 19 11.65 -21.55 35.84
CA GLY A 19 13.05 -21.21 36.03
C GLY A 19 14.13 -22.09 35.40
N CYS A 20 14.66 -21.64 34.26
CA CYS A 20 16.09 -21.74 33.96
C CYS A 20 16.57 -20.41 33.36
N SER A 21 16.67 -19.37 34.19
CA SER A 21 17.51 -18.21 33.91
C SER A 21 18.97 -18.61 34.09
N ASN A 22 19.61 -19.08 33.02
CA ASN A 22 21.06 -19.08 32.87
C ASN A 22 21.40 -18.38 31.56
N ALA A 23 21.12 -17.07 31.49
CA ALA A 23 21.64 -16.19 30.47
C ALA A 23 23.16 -16.04 30.70
N LYS A 24 23.93 -16.97 30.16
CA LYS A 24 25.36 -16.79 29.96
C LYS A 24 25.50 -15.68 28.93
N SER A 25 25.93 -14.49 29.36
CA SER A 25 26.29 -13.39 28.47
C SER A 25 27.31 -13.88 27.45
N ILE A 26 26.87 -14.06 26.20
CA ILE A 26 27.76 -14.18 25.06
C ILE A 26 28.12 -12.74 24.69
N ALA A 27 29.32 -12.33 25.10
CA ALA A 27 29.93 -11.12 24.59
C ALA A 27 30.21 -11.33 23.09
N ILE A 28 29.38 -10.73 22.24
CA ILE A 28 29.62 -10.69 20.81
C ILE A 28 30.74 -9.67 20.60
N PRO A 29 31.89 -10.06 20.00
CA PRO A 29 32.95 -9.10 19.71
C PRO A 29 32.43 -8.05 18.72
N PRO A 30 32.64 -6.75 18.98
CA PRO A 30 32.43 -5.74 17.95
C PRO A 30 33.54 -5.95 16.91
N ASN A 31 33.12 -6.18 15.66
CA ASN A 31 33.91 -6.11 14.41
C ASN A 31 33.98 -7.42 13.62
N ALA A 32 32.92 -7.65 12.83
CA ALA A 32 33.06 -8.17 11.48
C ALA A 32 31.80 -7.78 10.69
N MET A 33 31.70 -6.50 10.31
CA MET A 33 30.78 -6.13 9.24
C MET A 33 31.28 -6.83 7.96
N PRO A 34 30.50 -7.70 7.31
CA PRO A 34 30.84 -8.18 5.98
C PRO A 34 30.83 -6.97 5.04
N ALA A 35 31.91 -6.79 4.28
CA ALA A 35 31.98 -5.80 3.22
C ALA A 35 30.89 -6.10 2.19
N ILE A 36 29.84 -5.27 2.17
CA ILE A 36 28.79 -5.32 1.15
C ILE A 36 29.41 -4.80 -0.14
N SER A 37 29.77 -5.74 -1.03
CA SER A 37 30.21 -5.42 -2.38
C SER A 37 28.98 -4.98 -3.20
N THR A 38 28.75 -3.68 -3.31
CA THR A 38 27.77 -3.11 -4.24
C THR A 38 28.27 -3.28 -5.67
N GLN A 39 27.74 -4.28 -6.40
CA GLN A 39 27.86 -4.32 -7.85
C GLN A 39 26.97 -3.22 -8.44
N THR A 40 27.60 -2.20 -9.00
CA THR A 40 26.91 -1.14 -9.76
C THR A 40 26.70 -1.62 -11.19
N SER A 41 25.48 -2.03 -11.50
CA SER A 41 25.06 -2.30 -12.88
C SER A 41 24.81 -0.97 -13.58
N VAL A 42 25.67 -0.60 -14.52
CA VAL A 42 25.46 0.57 -15.39
C VAL A 42 24.46 0.18 -16.47
N ILE A 43 23.24 0.71 -16.41
CA ILE A 43 22.23 0.55 -17.46
C ILE A 43 22.48 1.63 -18.50
N VAL A 44 22.93 1.24 -19.70
CA VAL A 44 23.04 2.13 -20.86
C VAL A 44 21.66 2.21 -21.50
N ILE A 45 21.02 3.38 -21.41
CA ILE A 45 19.74 3.66 -22.06
C ILE A 45 20.05 4.26 -23.43
N GLU A 46 19.84 3.48 -24.49
CA GLU A 46 19.94 3.94 -25.86
C GLU A 46 18.68 4.72 -26.23
N VAL A 47 18.82 6.04 -26.43
CA VAL A 47 17.74 6.94 -26.81
C VAL A 47 17.55 6.84 -28.32
N GLN A 48 16.45 6.24 -28.75
CA GLN A 48 16.08 6.16 -30.17
C GLN A 48 15.25 7.41 -30.53
N GLU A 49 15.83 8.30 -31.34
CA GLU A 49 15.14 9.48 -31.85
C GLU A 49 14.17 9.11 -33.00
N VAL A 50 12.90 9.49 -32.86
CA VAL A 50 11.87 9.30 -33.88
C VAL A 50 11.76 10.55 -34.75
N PRO A 51 11.90 10.47 -36.08
CA PRO A 51 11.76 11.63 -36.95
C PRO A 51 10.29 12.08 -37.05
N VAL A 52 10.05 13.37 -36.79
CA VAL A 52 8.75 14.03 -36.91
C VAL A 52 8.54 14.53 -38.33
N THR A 53 7.55 13.96 -39.03
CA THR A 53 7.16 14.36 -40.39
C THR A 53 6.29 15.62 -40.35
N ARG A 54 6.79 16.70 -40.96
CA ARG A 54 6.11 18.00 -41.09
C ARG A 54 5.05 17.94 -42.19
N VAL A 55 3.81 18.35 -41.89
CA VAL A 55 2.71 18.51 -42.85
C VAL A 55 2.85 19.88 -43.56
N VAL A 56 2.80 19.87 -44.89
CA VAL A 56 2.86 21.05 -45.77
C VAL A 56 1.42 21.44 -46.16
N GLU A 57 1.07 22.71 -45.96
CA GLU A 57 -0.24 23.27 -46.32
C GLU A 57 -0.17 23.92 -47.71
N VAL A 58 -1.04 23.50 -48.62
CA VAL A 58 -1.09 23.93 -50.03
C VAL A 58 -2.09 25.08 -50.17
N THR A 59 -1.59 26.26 -50.54
CA THR A 59 -2.41 27.42 -50.89
C THR A 59 -2.91 27.31 -52.34
N ARG A 60 -4.23 27.24 -52.53
CA ARG A 60 -4.89 27.31 -53.85
C ARG A 60 -5.56 28.67 -54.02
N GLN A 61 -5.12 29.43 -55.03
CA GLN A 61 -5.79 30.66 -55.46
C GLN A 61 -7.05 30.30 -56.26
N VAL A 62 -8.17 30.96 -55.93
CA VAL A 62 -9.46 30.86 -56.64
C VAL A 62 -9.83 32.24 -57.14
N GLU A 63 -10.03 32.35 -58.44
CA GLU A 63 -10.44 33.56 -59.14
C GLU A 63 -11.96 33.73 -58.99
N VAL A 64 -12.40 34.91 -58.55
CA VAL A 64 -13.80 35.20 -58.20
C VAL A 64 -14.40 36.21 -59.18
N THR A 65 -15.30 35.75 -60.04
CA THR A 65 -16.14 36.59 -60.90
C THR A 65 -17.33 37.11 -60.09
N ARG A 66 -17.39 38.43 -59.86
CA ARG A 66 -18.42 39.09 -59.04
C ARG A 66 -19.64 39.48 -59.88
N VAL A 67 -20.79 38.88 -59.60
CA VAL A 67 -22.11 39.37 -60.04
C VAL A 67 -22.70 40.23 -58.94
N VAL A 68 -23.10 41.47 -59.25
CA VAL A 68 -23.68 42.42 -58.29
C VAL A 68 -25.19 42.41 -58.45
N THR A 69 -25.89 41.76 -57.52
CA THR A 69 -27.35 41.80 -57.39
C THR A 69 -27.70 42.75 -56.25
N GLN A 70 -28.39 43.86 -56.53
CA GLN A 70 -28.91 44.76 -55.51
C GLN A 70 -30.21 44.20 -54.92
N ILE A 71 -30.20 43.97 -53.60
CA ILE A 71 -31.34 43.46 -52.83
C ILE A 71 -31.84 44.62 -51.97
N ILE A 72 -33.08 45.04 -52.18
CA ILE A 72 -33.72 46.09 -51.37
C ILE A 72 -34.07 45.46 -50.03
N THR A 73 -33.39 45.89 -48.97
CA THR A 73 -33.51 45.30 -47.63
C THR A 73 -34.51 46.11 -46.81
N ALA A 74 -35.58 45.47 -46.35
CA ALA A 74 -36.57 46.08 -45.47
C ALA A 74 -35.98 46.33 -44.07
N THR A 75 -36.40 47.42 -43.44
CA THR A 75 -35.99 47.83 -42.09
C THR A 75 -36.32 46.73 -41.07
N PRO A 76 -35.34 46.23 -40.29
CA PRO A 76 -35.58 45.17 -39.32
C PRO A 76 -36.42 45.68 -38.13
N GLU A 77 -37.30 44.81 -37.65
CA GLU A 77 -38.11 44.99 -36.44
C GLU A 77 -37.20 45.12 -35.20
N PRO A 78 -37.54 45.95 -34.19
CA PRO A 78 -36.72 46.14 -33.00
C PRO A 78 -36.46 44.81 -32.29
N THR A 79 -35.18 44.50 -32.12
CA THR A 79 -34.70 43.30 -31.42
C THR A 79 -35.12 43.34 -29.95
N PRO A 80 -35.74 42.27 -29.40
CA PRO A 80 -36.12 42.25 -27.99
C PRO A 80 -34.89 42.39 -27.09
N THR A 81 -34.99 43.27 -26.09
CA THR A 81 -33.95 43.52 -25.10
C THR A 81 -33.58 42.21 -24.39
N PRO A 82 -32.29 41.82 -24.35
CA PRO A 82 -31.87 40.58 -23.73
C PRO A 82 -32.22 40.61 -22.24
N THR A 83 -32.97 39.61 -21.78
CA THR A 83 -33.26 39.39 -20.37
C THR A 83 -31.95 39.07 -19.66
N MET A 84 -31.60 39.82 -18.61
CA MET A 84 -30.39 39.55 -17.84
C MET A 84 -30.47 38.14 -17.27
N THR A 85 -29.62 37.26 -17.80
CA THR A 85 -29.46 35.91 -17.26
C THR A 85 -28.73 36.05 -15.94
N SER A 86 -29.30 35.53 -14.86
CA SER A 86 -28.67 35.56 -13.55
C SER A 86 -27.32 34.87 -13.62
N THR A 87 -26.28 35.56 -13.16
CA THR A 87 -24.93 35.01 -13.05
C THR A 87 -24.98 33.76 -12.16
N PRO A 88 -24.50 32.60 -12.62
CA PRO A 88 -24.48 31.40 -11.80
C PRO A 88 -23.67 31.67 -10.53
N VAL A 89 -24.26 31.34 -9.37
CA VAL A 89 -23.59 31.43 -8.08
C VAL A 89 -22.38 30.50 -8.12
N PRO A 90 -21.17 30.97 -7.76
CA PRO A 90 -19.99 30.12 -7.76
C PRO A 90 -20.23 28.92 -6.83
N THR A 91 -20.21 27.72 -7.41
CA THR A 91 -20.26 26.48 -6.63
C THR A 91 -18.95 26.36 -5.89
N SER A 92 -18.99 26.35 -4.56
CA SER A 92 -17.81 26.17 -3.73
C SER A 92 -17.17 24.82 -4.03
N THR A 93 -15.90 24.84 -4.44
CA THR A 93 -15.11 23.62 -4.58
C THR A 93 -14.87 23.02 -3.19
N PRO A 94 -15.07 21.71 -2.98
CA PRO A 94 -14.76 21.07 -1.71
C PRO A 94 -13.30 21.31 -1.31
N ALA A 95 -13.06 21.75 -0.08
CA ALA A 95 -11.71 21.89 0.44
C ALA A 95 -11.01 20.52 0.47
N ALA A 96 -9.76 20.47 0.03
CA ALA A 96 -8.97 19.25 0.10
C ALA A 96 -8.83 18.79 1.57
N PRO A 97 -8.89 17.47 1.84
CA PRO A 97 -8.75 16.95 3.20
C PRO A 97 -7.38 17.31 3.78
N SER A 98 -7.35 17.67 5.07
CA SER A 98 -6.11 17.98 5.77
C SER A 98 -5.16 16.77 5.81
N VAL A 99 -3.85 17.00 5.89
CA VAL A 99 -2.83 15.94 6.04
C VAL A 99 -3.13 15.05 7.25
N ARG A 100 -3.62 15.65 8.36
CA ARG A 100 -4.05 14.91 9.56
C ARG A 100 -5.14 13.87 9.23
N THR A 101 -6.19 14.29 8.53
CA THR A 101 -7.30 13.40 8.15
C THR A 101 -6.84 12.30 7.20
N GLN A 102 -6.02 12.64 6.21
CA GLN A 102 -5.47 11.66 5.27
C GLN A 102 -4.62 10.61 5.99
N LEU A 103 -3.72 11.05 6.87
CA LEU A 103 -2.84 10.16 7.63
C LEU A 103 -3.62 9.27 8.61
N LEU A 104 -4.60 9.82 9.33
CA LEU A 104 -5.45 9.04 10.24
C LEU A 104 -6.20 7.93 9.49
N ASN A 105 -6.87 8.29 8.38
CA ASN A 105 -7.58 7.31 7.55
C ASN A 105 -6.62 6.22 7.04
N ARG A 106 -5.39 6.62 6.69
CA ARG A 106 -4.40 5.66 6.19
C ARG A 106 -3.85 4.74 7.27
N LEU A 107 -3.62 5.23 8.48
CA LEU A 107 -3.23 4.41 9.63
C LEU A 107 -4.32 3.39 10.00
N ILE A 108 -5.59 3.78 9.96
CA ILE A 108 -6.73 2.87 10.18
C ILE A 108 -6.76 1.77 9.11
N ALA A 109 -6.59 2.14 7.84
CA ALA A 109 -6.51 1.18 6.75
C ALA A 109 -5.29 0.24 6.91
N LEU A 110 -4.11 0.80 7.22
CA LEU A 110 -2.89 0.03 7.46
C LEU A 110 -3.10 -1.00 8.59
N ARG A 111 -3.72 -0.58 9.69
CA ARG A 111 -4.05 -1.49 10.80
C ARG A 111 -4.89 -2.66 10.31
N SER A 112 -5.96 -2.38 9.57
CA SER A 112 -6.87 -3.42 9.07
C SER A 112 -6.15 -4.40 8.14
N GLU A 113 -5.29 -3.92 7.23
CA GLU A 113 -4.53 -4.77 6.32
C GLU A 113 -3.48 -5.61 7.07
N VAL A 114 -2.79 -5.02 8.05
CA VAL A 114 -1.83 -5.73 8.91
C VAL A 114 -2.51 -6.80 9.75
N GLU A 115 -3.67 -6.51 10.34
CA GLU A 115 -4.47 -7.50 11.07
C GLU A 115 -4.96 -8.62 10.12
N ALA A 116 -5.31 -8.31 8.86
CA ALA A 116 -5.75 -9.32 7.90
C ALA A 116 -4.66 -10.38 7.61
N ILE A 117 -3.37 -10.01 7.65
CA ILE A 117 -2.25 -10.96 7.52
C ILE A 117 -2.27 -12.02 8.66
N THR A 118 -2.86 -11.70 9.81
CA THR A 118 -2.78 -12.53 11.02
C THR A 118 -3.92 -13.51 11.27
N TYR A 119 -5.11 -13.27 10.71
CA TYR A 119 -6.31 -14.02 11.07
C TYR A 119 -6.41 -15.38 10.37
N ASP A 120 -5.69 -15.60 9.27
CA ASP A 120 -5.89 -16.75 8.41
C ASP A 120 -4.84 -17.87 8.61
N THR A 121 -4.44 -18.11 9.86
CA THR A 121 -3.14 -18.75 10.17
C THR A 121 -3.27 -20.16 10.73
N GLY A 122 -4.50 -20.71 10.69
CA GLY A 122 -4.79 -22.10 11.03
C GLY A 122 -4.20 -23.12 10.05
N SER A 123 -3.55 -22.69 8.95
CA SER A 123 -2.88 -23.58 8.00
C SER A 123 -1.65 -22.88 7.43
N ILE A 124 -0.47 -23.46 7.65
CA ILE A 124 0.87 -23.04 7.18
C ILE A 124 1.00 -23.08 5.62
N ALA A 125 -0.12 -23.09 4.91
CA ALA A 125 -0.17 -23.27 3.48
C ALA A 125 -0.47 -21.93 2.81
N CYS A 126 0.44 -21.47 1.94
CA CYS A 126 0.17 -20.52 0.87
C CYS A 126 -0.84 -21.09 -0.16
N GLY A 127 -1.87 -21.82 0.29
CA GLY A 127 -2.84 -22.47 -0.59
C GLY A 127 -3.62 -21.45 -1.43
N PRO A 128 -4.41 -21.91 -2.43
CA PRO A 128 -5.03 -21.02 -3.41
C PRO A 128 -5.96 -19.96 -2.80
N LYS A 129 -6.52 -20.24 -1.62
CA LYS A 129 -7.37 -19.32 -0.86
C LYS A 129 -6.56 -18.25 -0.10
N TYR A 130 -5.33 -18.57 0.27
CA TYR A 130 -4.48 -17.81 1.19
C TYR A 130 -3.45 -16.94 0.47
N SER A 131 -2.87 -17.48 -0.61
CA SER A 131 -1.84 -16.78 -1.37
C SER A 131 -2.35 -15.49 -2.02
N GLY A 132 -3.62 -15.45 -2.44
CA GLY A 132 -4.24 -14.21 -2.94
C GLY A 132 -4.42 -13.13 -1.86
N SER A 133 -4.57 -13.51 -0.59
CA SER A 133 -4.70 -12.57 0.52
C SER A 133 -3.34 -12.00 0.93
N ILE A 134 -2.34 -12.86 1.12
CA ILE A 134 -0.97 -12.42 1.47
C ILE A 134 -0.39 -11.54 0.35
N ASP A 135 -0.55 -11.94 -0.91
CA ASP A 135 -0.04 -11.18 -2.06
C ASP A 135 -0.69 -9.78 -2.13
N SER A 136 -2.02 -9.73 -2.14
CA SER A 136 -2.79 -8.48 -2.19
C SER A 136 -2.47 -7.54 -1.03
N HIS A 137 -2.42 -8.04 0.21
CA HIS A 137 -2.16 -7.20 1.38
C HIS A 137 -0.70 -6.74 1.45
N TYR A 138 0.26 -7.61 1.16
CA TYR A 138 1.67 -7.23 1.20
C TYR A 138 1.98 -6.16 0.15
N GLU A 139 1.59 -6.38 -1.11
CA GLU A 139 1.79 -5.44 -2.21
C GLU A 139 1.04 -4.12 -1.96
N SER A 140 -0.20 -4.20 -1.45
CA SER A 140 -0.95 -3.01 -1.03
C SER A 140 -0.13 -2.23 -0.01
N ILE A 141 0.31 -2.85 1.09
CA ILE A 141 1.06 -2.22 2.20
C ILE A 141 2.34 -1.53 1.73
N ILE A 142 3.15 -2.17 0.89
CA ILE A 142 4.41 -1.57 0.43
C ILE A 142 4.18 -0.41 -0.55
N ALA A 143 3.04 -0.38 -1.25
CA ALA A 143 2.62 0.70 -2.13
C ALA A 143 1.95 1.87 -1.40
N TYR A 144 1.91 1.86 -0.06
CA TYR A 144 1.30 2.92 0.72
C TYR A 144 1.96 4.29 0.43
N PRO A 145 1.14 5.36 0.28
CA PRO A 145 1.66 6.66 -0.10
C PRO A 145 2.50 7.28 1.02
N THR A 146 3.38 8.20 0.61
CA THR A 146 4.16 9.06 1.50
C THR A 146 3.49 10.41 1.63
N TYR A 147 3.54 11.01 2.82
CA TYR A 147 2.96 12.33 3.08
C TYR A 147 4.07 13.35 3.33
N ASN A 148 3.90 14.57 2.78
CA ASN A 148 4.71 15.70 3.18
C ASN A 148 4.16 16.27 4.49
N VAL A 149 4.87 16.02 5.60
CA VAL A 149 4.53 16.52 6.94
C VAL A 149 5.43 17.68 7.37
N ALA A 150 6.24 18.24 6.46
CA ALA A 150 7.06 19.40 6.77
C ALA A 150 6.17 20.58 7.20
N GLY A 151 6.49 21.17 8.35
CA GLY A 151 5.70 22.25 8.94
C GLY A 151 4.38 21.81 9.61
N SER A 152 4.09 20.51 9.68
CA SER A 152 3.00 19.99 10.51
C SER A 152 3.40 19.99 11.99
N SER A 153 2.43 19.86 12.89
CA SER A 153 2.70 19.75 14.33
C SER A 153 3.53 18.51 14.68
N ASP A 154 4.23 18.56 15.82
CA ASP A 154 5.05 17.44 16.32
C ASP A 154 4.23 16.15 16.45
N VAL A 155 2.95 16.26 16.79
CA VAL A 155 2.01 15.13 16.88
C VAL A 155 1.82 14.43 15.52
N ILE A 156 1.63 15.22 14.44
CA ILE A 156 1.48 14.67 13.09
C ILE A 156 2.79 14.04 12.61
N GLN A 157 3.92 14.68 12.89
CA GLN A 157 5.24 14.16 12.54
C GLN A 157 5.54 12.84 13.25
N ALA A 158 5.25 12.75 14.56
CA ALA A 158 5.41 11.52 15.34
C ALA A 158 4.53 10.39 14.81
N ALA A 159 3.25 10.65 14.53
CA ALA A 159 2.35 9.65 13.96
C ALA A 159 2.81 9.18 12.57
N TYR A 160 3.32 10.09 11.73
CA TYR A 160 3.86 9.75 10.41
C TYR A 160 5.15 8.91 10.52
N ASN A 161 6.02 9.19 11.48
CA ASN A 161 7.21 8.38 11.71
C ASN A 161 6.85 6.94 12.11
N ASN A 162 5.89 6.77 13.02
CA ASN A 162 5.36 5.44 13.39
C ASN A 162 4.73 4.72 12.19
N TYR A 163 3.95 5.44 11.37
CA TYR A 163 3.39 4.93 10.13
C TYR A 163 4.47 4.39 9.18
N ARG A 164 5.54 5.17 8.92
CA ARG A 164 6.63 4.75 8.04
C ARG A 164 7.44 3.59 8.60
N GLN A 165 7.69 3.59 9.91
CA GLN A 165 8.42 2.51 10.57
C GLN A 165 7.63 1.20 10.54
N ALA A 166 6.31 1.25 10.76
CA ALA A 166 5.44 0.08 10.68
C ALA A 166 5.47 -0.57 9.28
N ILE A 167 5.36 0.23 8.20
CA ILE A 167 5.47 -0.26 6.82
C ILE A 167 6.84 -0.92 6.59
N GLY A 168 7.93 -0.32 7.07
CA GLY A 168 9.27 -0.89 6.94
C GLY A 168 9.43 -2.25 7.64
N ILE A 169 8.85 -2.40 8.83
CA ILE A 169 8.84 -3.67 9.58
C ILE A 169 8.05 -4.73 8.82
N ILE A 170 6.83 -4.43 8.35
CA ILE A 170 6.02 -5.38 7.57
C ILE A 170 6.75 -5.78 6.29
N SER A 171 7.23 -4.81 5.52
CA SER A 171 7.95 -5.05 4.27
C SER A 171 9.11 -6.03 4.48
N THR A 172 9.91 -5.83 5.53
CA THR A 172 11.09 -6.67 5.80
C THR A 172 10.70 -8.06 6.33
N SER A 173 9.85 -8.12 7.35
CA SER A 173 9.49 -9.35 8.04
C SER A 173 8.64 -10.31 7.21
N ASN A 174 7.81 -9.78 6.31
CA ASN A 174 6.88 -10.59 5.51
C ASN A 174 7.41 -10.90 4.11
N ARG A 175 8.55 -10.34 3.69
CA ARG A 175 9.11 -10.53 2.34
C ARG A 175 9.33 -11.99 1.98
N ASP A 176 9.93 -12.76 2.88
CA ASP A 176 10.29 -14.15 2.60
C ASP A 176 9.04 -15.04 2.55
N LEU A 177 8.05 -14.76 3.41
CA LEU A 177 6.73 -15.39 3.38
C LEU A 177 6.01 -15.09 2.05
N TYR A 178 5.96 -13.82 1.67
CA TYR A 178 5.40 -13.35 0.41
C TYR A 178 6.05 -14.06 -0.79
N THR A 179 7.38 -14.08 -0.84
CA THR A 179 8.14 -14.69 -1.94
C THR A 179 7.86 -16.19 -2.06
N GLN A 180 7.82 -16.92 -0.94
CA GLN A 180 7.47 -18.35 -0.94
C GLN A 180 6.03 -18.57 -1.41
N CYS A 181 5.08 -17.73 -1.00
CA CYS A 181 3.69 -17.83 -1.46
C CYS A 181 3.51 -17.49 -2.93
N LEU A 182 4.26 -16.53 -3.45
CA LEU A 182 4.24 -16.17 -4.87
C LEU A 182 4.86 -17.26 -5.74
N ASP A 183 6.00 -17.83 -5.32
CA ASP A 183 6.64 -18.96 -6.00
C ASP A 183 5.71 -20.18 -6.06
N TRP A 184 5.01 -20.45 -4.95
CA TRP A 184 3.99 -21.48 -4.85
C TRP A 184 2.86 -21.30 -5.87
N LEU A 185 2.32 -20.07 -5.96
CA LEU A 185 1.27 -19.71 -6.91
C LEU A 185 1.70 -19.93 -8.36
N ASN A 186 2.92 -19.50 -8.69
CA ASN A 186 3.44 -19.57 -10.05
C ASN A 186 3.77 -21.01 -10.49
N LYS A 187 4.17 -21.88 -9.57
CA LYS A 187 4.54 -23.27 -9.87
C LYS A 187 3.36 -24.25 -9.85
N GLY A 188 2.20 -23.86 -9.31
CA GLY A 188 0.99 -24.69 -9.29
C GLY A 188 1.04 -25.90 -8.34
N SER A 189 2.11 -26.05 -7.54
CA SER A 189 2.19 -26.98 -6.41
C SER A 189 3.32 -26.61 -5.46
N PRO A 190 3.15 -26.81 -4.14
CA PRO A 190 4.24 -26.67 -3.20
C PRO A 190 5.25 -27.78 -3.46
N SER A 191 6.51 -27.43 -3.72
CA SER A 191 7.59 -28.37 -3.39
C SER A 191 7.77 -28.45 -1.87
N GLU A 192 7.48 -27.37 -1.12
CA GLU A 192 7.72 -27.27 0.32
C GLU A 192 6.66 -26.41 1.02
N PHE A 193 6.35 -26.74 2.28
CA PHE A 193 5.54 -25.89 3.17
C PHE A 193 6.35 -24.66 3.59
N VAL A 194 5.66 -23.56 3.92
CA VAL A 194 6.32 -22.40 4.54
C VAL A 194 7.00 -22.86 5.82
N SER A 195 8.28 -22.52 5.98
CA SER A 195 9.00 -22.90 7.20
C SER A 195 8.36 -22.25 8.43
N SER A 196 8.31 -22.98 9.55
CA SER A 196 7.79 -22.44 10.81
C SER A 196 8.56 -21.18 11.24
N LEU A 197 9.85 -21.10 10.93
CA LEU A 197 10.66 -19.91 11.17
C LEU A 197 10.19 -18.70 10.35
N THR A 198 10.02 -18.86 9.03
CA THR A 198 9.49 -17.80 8.15
C THR A 198 8.14 -17.29 8.64
N TRP A 199 7.26 -18.22 9.02
CA TRP A 199 5.96 -17.90 9.58
C TRP A 199 6.05 -17.09 10.88
N MET A 200 6.87 -17.54 11.84
CA MET A 200 7.06 -16.83 13.11
C MET A 200 7.67 -15.44 12.92
N THR A 201 8.63 -15.29 12.01
CA THR A 201 9.24 -13.99 11.70
C THR A 201 8.22 -13.01 11.13
N ALA A 202 7.41 -13.45 10.16
CA ALA A 202 6.34 -12.63 9.58
C ALA A 202 5.33 -12.20 10.66
N ARG A 203 4.92 -13.14 11.52
CA ARG A 203 4.00 -12.88 12.63
C ARG A 203 4.54 -11.87 13.63
N GLN A 204 5.79 -12.05 14.06
CA GLN A 204 6.46 -11.12 14.97
C GLN A 204 6.53 -9.71 14.37
N GLY A 205 6.80 -9.60 13.07
CA GLY A 205 6.80 -8.32 12.38
C GLY A 205 5.43 -7.64 12.36
N VAL A 206 4.35 -8.40 12.20
CA VAL A 206 2.99 -7.87 12.34
C VAL A 206 2.76 -7.33 13.75
N ASP A 207 3.06 -8.12 14.78
CA ASP A 207 2.82 -7.69 16.16
C ASP A 207 3.65 -6.42 16.50
N GLN A 208 4.89 -6.32 16.00
CA GLN A 208 5.73 -5.12 16.13
C GLN A 208 5.16 -3.91 15.38
N ALA A 209 4.62 -4.09 14.17
CA ALA A 209 4.01 -3.01 13.41
C ALA A 209 2.75 -2.49 14.12
N LEU A 210 1.92 -3.37 14.69
CA LEU A 210 0.73 -2.98 15.43
C LEU A 210 1.05 -2.16 16.68
N GLN A 211 2.18 -2.44 17.35
CA GLN A 211 2.67 -1.64 18.48
C GLN A 211 2.99 -0.19 18.09
N LEU A 212 3.25 0.09 16.81
CA LEU A 212 3.48 1.45 16.30
C LEU A 212 2.19 2.09 15.77
N ILE A 213 1.37 1.32 15.06
CA ILE A 213 0.16 1.81 14.38
C ILE A 213 -0.91 2.26 15.39
N ILE A 214 -1.18 1.44 16.41
CA ILE A 214 -2.24 1.71 17.41
C ILE A 214 -2.02 3.06 18.13
N PRO A 215 -0.86 3.33 18.76
CA PRO A 215 -0.66 4.63 19.40
C PRO A 215 -0.62 5.79 18.40
N ALA A 216 -0.16 5.58 17.16
CA ALA A 216 -0.18 6.61 16.13
C ALA A 216 -1.61 7.02 15.73
N ILE A 217 -2.55 6.07 15.69
CA ILE A 217 -3.97 6.36 15.48
C ILE A 217 -4.51 7.21 16.63
N ASP A 218 -4.18 6.86 17.88
CA ASP A 218 -4.70 7.56 19.05
C ASP A 218 -4.13 8.99 19.18
N LEU A 219 -2.91 9.24 18.71
CA LEU A 219 -2.33 10.59 18.62
C LEU A 219 -3.10 11.52 17.67
N LEU A 220 -3.76 10.97 16.65
CA LEU A 220 -4.41 11.77 15.59
C LEU A 220 -5.91 11.94 15.77
N LYS A 221 -6.54 11.17 16.66
CA LYS A 221 -7.94 11.36 17.08
C LYS A 221 -8.12 12.67 17.86
#